data_AF-A0A1S6WTT1-F1
#
_entry.id   AF-A0A1S6WTT1-F1
#
_cell.length_a   1.000
_cell.length_b   1.000
_cell.length_c   1.000
_cell.angle_alpha   90.00
_cell.angle_beta   90.00
_cell.angle_gamma   90.00
#
_symmetry.space_group_name_H-M   'P 1'
#
loop_
_entity.id
_entity.type
_entity.pdbx_description
1 polymer ?
#
loop_
_entity_poly.entity_id
_entity_poly.type
_entity_poly.pdbx_seq_one_letter_code
_entity_poly.pdbx_strand_id
1 'polypeptide(L)' 'MLMNRLKIIHYITDMSKQMSQMARQAHSPLLALLLDMVAKEGQSIINSSEGLGEDSTPTMTRNHQSVE' A
#
# COMPACT_ATOMS: atom_id res chain seq x y z
N MET A 1 -5.11 8.59 -18.04
CA MET A 1 -5.23 8.32 -16.59
C MET A 1 -4.86 6.87 -16.23
N LEU A 2 -5.43 5.84 -16.87
CA LEU A 2 -5.13 4.42 -16.56
C LEU A 2 -3.66 4.01 -16.74
N MET A 3 -3.03 4.46 -17.84
CA MET A 3 -1.63 4.11 -18.14
C MET A 3 -0.63 4.69 -17.14
N ASN A 4 -0.94 5.84 -16.53
CA ASN A 4 -0.13 6.42 -15.45
C ASN A 4 -0.33 5.66 -14.14
N ARG A 5 -1.55 5.24 -13.82
CA ARG A 5 -1.85 4.39 -12.66
C ARG A 5 -1.10 3.06 -12.75
N LEU A 6 -1.09 2.41 -13.92
CA LEU A 6 -0.36 1.16 -14.13
C LEU A 6 1.16 1.33 -13.93
N LYS A 7 1.73 2.45 -14.42
CA LYS A 7 3.14 2.78 -14.18
C LYS A 7 3.46 2.96 -12.70
N ILE A 8 2.58 3.63 -11.95
CA ILE A 8 2.74 3.83 -10.49
C ILE A 8 2.65 2.49 -9.75
N ILE A 9 1.68 1.64 -10.09
CA ILE A 9 1.53 0.31 -9.50
C ILE A 9 2.80 -0.52 -9.75
N HIS A 10 3.28 -0.60 -10.99
CA HIS A 10 4.51 -1.32 -11.30
C HIS A 10 5.72 -0.79 -10.52
N TYR A 11 5.86 0.53 -10.41
CA TYR A 11 6.93 1.13 -9.64
C TYR A 11 6.88 0.74 -8.16
N ILE A 12 5.70 0.79 -7.53
CA ILE A 12 5.51 0.39 -6.13
C ILE A 12 5.80 -1.10 -5.97
N THR A 13 5.28 -1.96 -6.87
CA THR A 13 5.53 -3.41 -6.86
C THR A 13 7.02 -3.73 -6.94
N ASP A 14 7.74 -3.10 -7.87
CA ASP A 14 9.17 -3.32 -8.06
C ASP A 14 9.98 -2.90 -6.84
N MET A 15 9.62 -1.78 -6.21
CA MET A 15 10.26 -1.30 -4.98
C MET A 15 9.98 -2.23 -3.80
N SER A 16 8.72 -2.66 -3.61
CA SER A 16 8.36 -3.63 -2.58
C SER A 16 9.13 -4.95 -2.72
N LYS A 17 9.29 -5.43 -3.95
CA LYS A 17 10.07 -6.65 -4.23
C LYS A 17 11.54 -6.48 -3.86
N GLN A 18 12.15 -5.36 -4.24
CA GLN A 18 13.54 -5.05 -3.89
C GLN A 18 13.73 -4.95 -2.38
N MET A 19 12.81 -4.29 -1.66
CA MET A 19 12.88 -4.19 -0.20
C MET A 19 12.74 -5.55 0.49
N SER A 20 11.86 -6.42 0.01
CA SER A 20 11.78 -7.79 0.53
C SER A 20 13.06 -8.59 0.30
N GLN A 21 13.74 -8.40 -0.83
CA GLN A 21 15.04 -9.03 -1.10
C GLN A 21 16.13 -8.47 -0.19
N MET A 22 16.18 -7.14 -0.02
CA MET A 22 17.12 -6.49 0.89
C MET A 22 16.89 -6.91 2.34
N ALA A 23 15.64 -7.11 2.77
CA ALA A 23 15.31 -7.59 4.11
C ALA A 23 15.92 -8.96 4.40
N ARG A 24 15.88 -9.88 3.42
CA ARG A 24 16.47 -11.24 3.54
C ARG A 24 17.99 -11.23 3.59
N GLN A 25 18.63 -10.20 3.03
CA GLN A 25 20.08 -10.07 2.96
C GLN A 25 20.64 -9.15 4.06
N ALA A 26 19.78 -8.42 4.77
CA ALA A 26 20.19 -7.48 5.79
C ALA A 26 20.78 -8.22 7.01
N HIS A 27 22.01 -7.88 7.36
CA HIS A 27 22.69 -8.40 8.55
C HIS A 27 22.21 -7.75 9.86
N SER A 28 21.41 -6.69 9.77
CA SER A 28 20.80 -6.02 10.92
C SER A 28 19.33 -6.45 11.06
N PRO A 29 18.94 -7.07 12.18
CA PRO A 29 17.55 -7.48 12.41
C PRO A 29 16.55 -6.32 12.35
N LEU A 30 16.94 -5.14 12.85
CA LEU A 30 16.10 -3.94 12.77
C LEU A 30 15.91 -3.48 11.33
N LEU A 31 16.99 -3.46 10.54
CA LEU A 31 16.92 -3.09 9.13
C LEU A 31 16.07 -4.08 8.33
N ALA A 32 16.23 -5.38 8.58
CA ALA A 32 15.41 -6.42 7.97
C ALA A 32 13.92 -6.20 8.25
N LEU A 33 13.57 -5.89 9.51
CA LEU A 33 12.19 -5.60 9.91
C LEU A 33 11.64 -4.35 9.20
N LEU A 34 12.39 -3.26 9.16
CA LEU A 34 11.98 -2.02 8.49
C LEU A 34 11.73 -2.25 7.00
N LEU A 35 12.64 -2.95 6.32
CA LEU A 35 12.51 -3.26 4.90
C LEU A 35 11.30 -4.17 4.61
N ASP A 36 11.04 -5.16 5.47
CA ASP A 36 9.87 -6.03 5.34
C ASP A 36 8.55 -5.28 5.58
N MET A 37 8.51 -4.37 6.57
CA MET A 37 7.34 -3.52 6.82
C MET A 37 7.03 -2.61 5.63
N VAL A 38 8.04 -1.95 5.05
CA VAL A 38 7.80 -1.07 3.89
C VAL A 38 7.40 -1.88 2.65
N ALA A 39 7.98 -3.07 2.45
CA ALA A 39 7.57 -3.96 1.36
C ALA A 39 6.08 -4.34 1.47
N LYS A 40 5.62 -4.68 2.69
CA LYS A 40 4.22 -4.98 3.00
C LYS A 40 3.30 -3.79 2.81
N GLU A 41 3.71 -2.60 3.24
CA GLU A 41 2.94 -1.37 3.06
C GLU A 41 2.72 -1.05 1.58
N GLY A 42 3.77 -1.16 0.75
CA GLY A 42 3.64 -0.96 -0.70
C GLY A 42 2.66 -1.94 -1.36
N GLN A 43 2.63 -3.19 -0.91
CA GLN A 43 1.65 -4.17 -1.39
C GLN A 43 0.23 -3.85 -0.91
N SER A 44 0.08 -3.38 0.34
CA SER A 44 -1.19 -2.92 0.90
C SER A 44 -1.79 -1.78 0.09
N ILE A 45 -0.98 -0.76 -0.26
CA ILE A 45 -1.39 0.37 -1.09
C ILE A 45 -1.92 -0.08 -2.45
N ILE A 46 -1.26 -1.06 -3.09
CA ILE A 46 -1.71 -1.61 -4.38
C ILE A 46 -3.08 -2.28 -4.21
N ASN A 47 -3.21 -3.20 -3.24
CA ASN A 47 -4.43 -3.95 -3.01
C ASN A 47 -5.62 -3.04 -2.65
N SER A 48 -5.39 -2.01 -1.83
CA SER A 48 -6.42 -1.01 -1.50
C SER A 48 -6.77 -0.12 -2.68
N SER A 49 -5.81 0.18 -3.56
CA SER A 49 -6.08 0.96 -4.78
C SER A 49 -6.89 0.17 -5.81
N GLU A 50 -6.73 -1.16 -5.88
CA GLU A 50 -7.50 -2.05 -6.74
C GLU A 50 -8.94 -2.22 -6.24
N GLY A 51 -9.15 -2.21 -4.92
CA GLY A 51 -10.49 -2.20 -4.30
C GLY A 51 -11.28 -0.90 -4.45
N LEU A 52 -10.65 0.18 -4.91
CA LEU A 52 -11.30 1.47 -5.22
C LEU A 52 -11.67 1.61 -6.71
N GLY A 53 -11.56 0.53 -7.48
CA GLY A 53 -11.83 0.47 -8.92
C GLY A 53 -13.29 0.25 -9.32
N GLU A 54 -14.21 0.02 -8.37
CA GLU A 54 -15.65 -0.03 -8.61
C GLU A 54 -16.35 0.88 -7.58
N ASP A 55 -17.00 1.93 -8.08
CA ASP A 55 -18.00 2.75 -7.42
C ASP A 55 -17.65 3.38 -6.06
N SER A 56 -16.99 4.54 -6.12
CA SER A 56 -17.14 5.57 -5.09
C SER A 56 -17.99 6.72 -5.61
N THR A 57 -19.30 6.47 -5.74
CA THR A 57 -20.28 7.52 -5.43
C THR A 57 -20.11 7.86 -3.94
N PRO A 58 -20.17 9.15 -3.55
CA PRO A 58 -19.92 9.54 -2.18
C PRO A 58 -21.15 9.18 -1.34
N THR A 59 -21.18 7.97 -0.77
CA THR A 59 -22.16 7.67 0.28
C THR A 59 -21.69 8.39 1.54
N MET A 60 -22.31 9.53 1.75
CA MET A 60 -22.22 10.40 2.92
C MET A 60 -22.65 9.61 4.17
N THR A 61 -21.72 8.90 4.83
CA THR A 61 -21.99 8.30 6.14
C THR A 61 -21.93 9.39 7.21
N ARG A 62 -23.04 10.11 7.34
CA ARG A 62 -23.33 11.04 8.44
C ARG A 62 -23.57 10.24 9.72
N ASN A 63 -22.51 9.96 10.48
CA ASN A 63 -22.66 9.53 11.87
C ASN A 63 -22.67 10.77 12.77
N HIS A 64 -23.88 11.29 13.02
CA HIS A 64 -24.17 12.07 14.22
C HIS A 64 -24.02 11.12 15.42
N GLN A 65 -22.91 11.20 16.13
CA GLN A 65 -22.84 10.67 17.48
C GLN A 65 -23.21 11.81 18.43
N SER A 66 -24.50 11.87 18.74
CA SER A 66 -25.06 12.70 19.80
C SER A 66 -24.45 12.26 21.12
N VAL A 67 -23.75 13.16 21.79
CA VAL A 67 -23.33 13.00 23.17
C VAL A 67 -24.36 13.75 24.01
N GLU A 68 -25.29 13.01 24.61
CA GLU A 68 -25.95 13.37 25.87
C GLU A 68 -25.73 12.22 26.85
#